data_AF-A0A915VC61-F1
#
_entry.id   AF-A0A915VC61-F1
#
_cell.length_a   1.000
_cell.length_b   1.000
_cell.length_c   1.000
_cell.angle_alpha   90.00
_cell.angle_beta   90.00
_cell.angle_gamma   90.00
#
_symmetry.space_group_name_H-M   'P 1'
#
loop_
_entity.id
_entity.type
_entity.pdbx_description
1 polymer ?
#
loop_
_entity_poly.entity_id
_entity_poly.type
_entity_poly.pdbx_seq_one_letter_code
_entity_poly.pdbx_strand_id
1 'polypeptide(L)'
;MKYRILMATLLAVCLGIFSLSAPAFAAKQTLTYDDIVGTGLANKCPTLDDTARGAYPIDSSQTYRIAQLCLQPTTFLVKEEPKNKRQEAEFVPTKLVTRETTSLDQIQGELKVNSDGSLTFVEEDGIDFQPVTVQMPGGERIPLLFTVKNLVASTQPNVTSITTSTDFKGEFNVPSYRTANFLDPKGRGLASGYDSAIALPQAKEEELARANVKRFSLTKGQISLNVAKVDGRTGEIAGTFESEQLSDDDMGAHEPHEVKIQGVFYARIEPV
;
A
#
# COMPACT_ATOMS: atom_id res chain seq x y z
N MET A 1 54.25 -34.53 -38.73
CA MET A 1 52.89 -34.98 -38.37
C MET A 1 52.61 -35.02 -36.86
N LYS A 2 53.61 -35.21 -35.98
CA LYS A 2 53.41 -35.34 -34.52
C LYS A 2 52.90 -34.07 -33.78
N TYR A 3 53.16 -32.87 -34.29
CA TYR A 3 52.71 -31.61 -33.67
C TYR A 3 51.27 -31.19 -34.04
N ARG A 4 50.71 -31.73 -35.13
CA ARG A 4 49.35 -31.39 -35.59
C ARG A 4 48.26 -32.01 -34.71
N ILE A 5 48.52 -33.21 -34.21
CA ILE A 5 47.60 -33.90 -33.29
C ILE A 5 47.57 -33.19 -31.93
N LEU A 6 48.74 -32.76 -31.44
CA LEU A 6 48.90 -32.05 -30.17
C LEU A 6 48.22 -30.66 -30.19
N MET A 7 48.32 -29.94 -31.30
CA MET A 7 47.61 -28.68 -31.51
C MET A 7 46.10 -28.86 -31.64
N ALA A 8 45.64 -29.92 -32.33
CA ALA A 8 44.21 -30.21 -32.45
C ALA A 8 43.58 -30.61 -31.11
N THR A 9 44.28 -31.38 -30.27
CA THR A 9 43.81 -31.73 -28.92
C THR A 9 43.78 -30.52 -27.99
N LEU A 10 44.77 -29.62 -28.08
CA LEU A 10 44.78 -28.40 -27.27
C LEU A 10 43.63 -27.45 -27.67
N LEU A 11 43.37 -27.31 -28.98
CA LEU A 11 42.28 -26.48 -29.48
C LEU A 11 40.90 -27.05 -29.10
N ALA A 12 40.73 -28.38 -29.14
CA ALA A 12 39.50 -29.05 -28.73
C ALA A 12 39.23 -28.93 -27.22
N VAL A 13 40.28 -28.96 -26.39
CA VAL A 13 40.18 -28.71 -24.95
C VAL A 13 39.85 -27.25 -24.67
N CYS A 14 40.49 -26.30 -25.37
CA CYS A 14 40.18 -24.86 -25.22
C CYS A 14 38.75 -24.51 -25.68
N LEU A 15 38.24 -25.15 -26.74
CA LEU A 15 36.86 -24.96 -27.20
C LEU A 15 35.82 -25.68 -26.34
N GLY A 16 36.19 -26.80 -25.69
CA GLY A 16 35.33 -27.52 -24.75
C GLY A 16 35.20 -26.84 -23.38
N ILE A 17 36.21 -26.06 -22.96
CA ILE A 17 36.16 -25.29 -21.70
C ILE A 17 35.33 -24.01 -21.86
N PHE A 18 35.24 -23.44 -23.06
CA PHE A 18 34.47 -22.21 -23.31
C PHE A 18 32.96 -22.42 -23.51
N SER A 19 32.47 -23.66 -23.67
CA SER A 19 31.03 -23.95 -23.81
C SER A 19 30.30 -24.16 -22.48
N LEU A 20 30.99 -24.02 -21.34
CA LEU A 20 30.42 -24.21 -19.99
C LEU A 20 30.14 -22.91 -19.23
N SER A 21 30.35 -21.74 -19.84
CA SER A 21 29.91 -20.47 -19.27
C SER A 21 28.59 -20.02 -19.90
N ALA A 22 27.53 -20.82 -19.74
CA ALA A 22 26.21 -20.22 -19.68
C ALA A 22 26.19 -19.37 -18.39
N PRO A 23 25.83 -18.07 -18.44
CA PRO A 23 25.51 -17.38 -17.21
C PRO A 23 24.31 -18.13 -16.63
N ALA A 24 24.53 -18.90 -15.57
CA ALA A 24 23.44 -19.36 -14.74
C ALA A 24 22.67 -18.08 -14.37
N PHE A 25 21.44 -17.97 -14.86
CA PHE A 25 20.51 -16.96 -14.36
C PHE A 25 20.58 -17.08 -12.85
N ALA A 26 21.12 -16.05 -12.19
CA ALA A 26 21.14 -15.98 -10.75
C ALA A 26 19.66 -15.94 -10.33
N ALA A 27 19.08 -17.11 -10.07
CA ALA A 27 17.76 -17.20 -9.48
C ALA A 27 17.86 -16.44 -8.15
N LYS A 28 17.07 -15.37 -7.99
CA LYS A 28 16.93 -14.69 -6.69
C LYS A 28 16.68 -15.79 -5.66
N GLN A 29 17.55 -15.91 -4.67
CA GLN A 29 17.38 -16.88 -3.59
C GLN A 29 16.01 -16.60 -2.96
N THR A 30 15.11 -17.58 -3.06
CA THR A 30 13.83 -17.52 -2.36
C THR A 30 14.13 -17.67 -0.87
N LEU A 31 13.84 -16.63 -0.11
CA LEU A 31 14.02 -16.64 1.34
C LEU A 31 12.87 -17.43 1.97
N THR A 32 13.19 -18.24 2.97
CA THR A 32 12.20 -18.97 3.76
C THR A 32 11.67 -18.12 4.91
N TYR A 33 10.65 -18.61 5.61
CA TYR A 33 10.11 -17.93 6.79
C TYR A 33 11.19 -17.68 7.86
N ASP A 34 12.04 -18.67 8.13
CA ASP A 34 13.08 -18.59 9.16
C ASP A 34 14.17 -17.58 8.80
N ASP A 35 14.37 -17.29 7.51
CA ASP A 35 15.27 -16.24 7.05
C ASP A 35 14.70 -14.82 7.23
N ILE A 36 13.36 -14.70 7.29
CA ILE A 36 12.64 -13.41 7.30
C ILE A 36 12.20 -13.01 8.72
N VAL A 37 11.81 -13.99 9.54
CA VAL A 37 11.20 -13.74 10.85
C VAL A 37 12.12 -12.86 11.73
N GLY A 38 11.57 -11.76 12.26
CA GLY A 38 12.31 -10.83 13.12
C GLY A 38 13.23 -9.83 12.42
N THR A 39 13.45 -9.94 11.11
CA THR A 39 14.34 -9.02 10.35
C THR A 39 13.66 -7.68 9.99
N GLY A 40 12.33 -7.64 9.99
CA GLY A 40 11.53 -6.53 9.45
C GLY A 40 11.30 -6.60 7.94
N LEU A 41 11.89 -7.58 7.23
CA LEU A 41 11.67 -7.76 5.78
C LEU A 41 10.22 -8.14 5.45
N ALA A 42 9.50 -8.78 6.37
CA ALA A 42 8.08 -9.13 6.18
C ALA A 42 7.16 -7.90 6.01
N ASN A 43 7.57 -6.71 6.47
CA ASN A 43 6.82 -5.46 6.27
C ASN A 43 7.27 -4.72 4.98
N LYS A 44 8.14 -5.32 4.16
CA LYS A 44 8.65 -4.68 2.94
C LYS A 44 8.04 -5.30 1.70
N CYS A 45 7.64 -4.46 0.76
CA CYS A 45 7.16 -4.94 -0.53
C CYS A 45 8.31 -5.47 -1.38
N PRO A 46 8.05 -6.45 -2.28
CA PRO A 46 9.00 -6.86 -3.30
C PRO A 46 9.47 -5.66 -4.14
N THR A 47 10.70 -5.75 -4.66
CA THR A 47 11.26 -4.71 -5.53
C THR A 47 11.70 -5.30 -6.86
N LEU A 48 11.57 -4.51 -7.92
CA LEU A 48 12.05 -4.85 -9.25
C LEU A 48 13.43 -4.25 -9.51
N ASP A 49 14.22 -4.94 -10.34
CA ASP A 49 15.57 -4.52 -10.70
C ASP A 49 15.52 -3.23 -11.55
N ASP A 50 16.59 -2.44 -11.56
CA ASP A 50 16.60 -1.16 -12.30
C ASP A 50 16.50 -1.33 -13.82
N THR A 51 16.79 -2.53 -14.32
CA THR A 51 16.61 -2.95 -15.72
C THR A 51 15.14 -3.19 -16.09
N ALA A 52 14.24 -3.29 -15.12
CA ALA A 52 12.80 -3.49 -15.33
C ALA A 52 12.13 -2.17 -15.78
N ARG A 53 12.42 -1.76 -17.02
CA ARG A 53 11.79 -0.61 -17.71
C ARG A 53 11.04 -1.07 -18.96
N GLY A 54 10.46 -2.27 -18.88
CA GLY A 54 9.76 -2.90 -19.99
C GLY A 54 8.35 -2.33 -20.18
N ALA A 55 7.57 -3.06 -20.96
CA ALA A 55 6.15 -2.82 -21.16
C ALA A 55 5.41 -4.16 -20.99
N TYR A 56 4.29 -4.17 -20.27
CA TYR A 56 3.41 -5.32 -20.16
C TYR A 56 2.21 -5.13 -21.10
N PRO A 57 2.12 -5.87 -22.22
CA PRO A 57 1.04 -5.69 -23.19
C PRO A 57 -0.32 -6.02 -22.60
N ILE A 58 -1.31 -5.18 -22.91
CA ILE A 58 -2.71 -5.40 -22.55
C ILE A 58 -3.48 -5.76 -23.81
N ASP A 59 -4.05 -6.96 -23.81
CA ASP A 59 -4.98 -7.44 -24.83
C ASP A 59 -6.40 -7.12 -24.37
N SER A 60 -7.10 -6.24 -25.11
CA SER A 60 -8.46 -5.83 -24.77
C SER A 60 -9.49 -6.96 -24.88
N SER A 61 -9.13 -8.10 -25.48
CA SER A 61 -9.98 -9.29 -25.53
C SER A 61 -9.81 -10.22 -24.31
N GLN A 62 -8.79 -10.00 -23.48
CA GLN A 62 -8.51 -10.80 -22.30
C GLN A 62 -8.97 -10.11 -21.01
N THR A 63 -9.25 -10.92 -20.00
CA THR A 63 -9.54 -10.46 -18.65
C THR A 63 -8.27 -10.53 -17.82
N TYR A 64 -8.03 -9.51 -16.99
CA TYR A 64 -6.87 -9.46 -16.11
C TYR A 64 -7.29 -9.35 -14.65
N ARG A 65 -6.37 -9.73 -13.77
CA ARG A 65 -6.45 -9.41 -12.35
C ARG A 65 -5.09 -8.95 -11.83
N ILE A 66 -5.12 -8.12 -10.80
CA ILE A 66 -3.97 -7.92 -9.94
C ILE A 66 -4.01 -9.03 -8.90
N ALA A 67 -3.05 -9.96 -8.99
CA ALA A 67 -2.97 -11.13 -8.13
C ALA A 67 -2.38 -10.79 -6.75
N GLN A 68 -1.52 -9.78 -6.69
CA GLN A 68 -0.95 -9.25 -5.46
C GLN A 68 -0.64 -7.78 -5.67
N LEU A 69 -1.11 -6.94 -4.76
CA LEU A 69 -0.75 -5.55 -4.59
C LEU A 69 -0.24 -5.37 -3.16
N CYS A 70 0.95 -4.77 -3.06
CA CYS A 70 1.60 -4.43 -1.81
C CYS A 70 1.88 -2.93 -1.78
N LEU A 71 1.52 -2.25 -0.70
CA LEU A 71 1.80 -0.85 -0.45
C LEU A 71 2.61 -0.70 0.84
N GLN A 72 3.86 -0.28 0.72
CA GLN A 72 4.75 -0.03 1.85
C GLN A 72 4.89 1.49 2.06
N PRO A 73 4.25 2.05 3.09
CA PRO A 73 4.42 3.46 3.43
C PRO A 73 5.84 3.69 3.97
N THR A 74 6.44 4.80 3.57
CA THR A 74 7.77 5.25 4.03
C THR A 74 7.69 6.55 4.81
N THR A 75 6.67 7.38 4.53
CA THR A 75 6.49 8.68 5.16
C THR A 75 5.01 8.89 5.48
N PHE A 76 4.75 9.36 6.70
CA PHE A 76 3.44 9.83 7.14
C PHE A 76 3.54 11.31 7.48
N LEU A 77 2.75 12.11 6.79
CA LEU A 77 2.64 13.54 7.01
C LEU A 77 1.24 13.86 7.53
N VAL A 78 1.15 14.69 8.55
CA VAL A 78 -0.13 15.12 9.11
C VAL A 78 -0.28 16.61 8.85
N LYS A 79 -1.46 17.03 8.40
CA LYS A 79 -1.76 18.44 8.18
C LYS A 79 -1.92 19.14 9.53
N GLU A 80 -1.10 20.16 9.80
CA GLU A 80 -1.23 20.95 11.03
C GLU A 80 -2.51 21.79 11.01
N GLU A 81 -3.10 22.02 12.18
CA GLU A 81 -4.17 22.99 12.35
C GLU A 81 -3.58 24.40 12.54
N PRO A 82 -3.68 25.31 11.55
CA PRO A 82 -3.09 26.63 11.67
C PRO A 82 -3.83 27.45 12.74
N LYS A 83 -3.06 28.14 13.60
CA LYS A 83 -3.62 29.03 14.64
C LYS A 83 -4.44 30.20 14.06
N ASN A 84 -4.20 30.54 12.79
CA ASN A 84 -4.95 31.55 12.06
C ASN A 84 -5.56 30.92 10.80
N LYS A 85 -6.89 31.02 10.65
CA LYS A 85 -7.62 30.50 9.47
C LYS A 85 -7.18 31.09 8.13
N ARG A 86 -6.40 32.19 8.13
CA ARG A 86 -5.83 32.81 6.92
C ARG A 86 -4.48 32.21 6.49
N GLN A 87 -3.84 31.41 7.32
CA GLN A 87 -2.60 30.71 6.97
C GLN A 87 -2.95 29.35 6.38
N GLU A 88 -2.31 29.00 5.28
CA GLU A 88 -2.48 27.69 4.66
C GLU A 88 -1.89 26.62 5.60
N ALA A 89 -2.65 25.55 5.79
CA ALA A 89 -2.24 24.43 6.62
C ALA A 89 -1.24 23.56 5.85
N GLU A 90 -0.09 23.28 6.45
CA GLU A 90 0.98 22.51 5.83
C GLU A 90 1.02 21.08 6.38
N PHE A 91 1.47 20.14 5.54
CA PHE A 91 1.74 18.77 5.94
C PHE A 91 3.11 18.69 6.62
N VAL A 92 3.14 18.27 7.88
CA VAL A 92 4.38 18.14 8.66
C VAL A 92 4.79 16.68 8.87
N PRO A 93 6.10 16.40 8.92
CA PRO A 93 6.60 15.05 9.15
C PRO A 93 6.29 14.57 10.57
N THR A 94 5.96 13.30 10.67
CA THR A 94 5.66 12.64 11.95
C THR A 94 6.61 11.48 12.22
N LYS A 95 6.63 10.99 13.46
CA LYS A 95 7.41 9.81 13.85
C LYS A 95 6.48 8.61 14.04
N LEU A 96 6.75 7.53 13.30
CA LEU A 96 6.04 6.27 13.49
C LEU A 96 6.34 5.67 14.88
N VAL A 97 5.29 5.29 15.62
CA VAL A 97 5.43 4.69 16.96
C VAL A 97 4.85 3.28 17.07
N THR A 98 4.20 2.76 16.02
CA THR A 98 3.63 1.41 15.97
C THR A 98 4.57 0.34 15.37
N ARG A 99 5.82 0.69 15.06
CA ARG A 99 6.85 -0.21 14.51
C ARG A 99 6.52 -0.66 13.08
N GLU A 100 7.18 -1.73 12.60
CA GLU A 100 7.05 -2.30 11.25
C GLU A 100 5.74 -3.10 11.07
N THR A 101 4.59 -2.42 11.18
CA THR A 101 3.25 -3.01 11.07
C THR A 101 2.34 -2.17 10.18
N THR A 102 2.89 -1.64 9.09
CA THR A 102 2.29 -0.53 8.33
C THR A 102 1.93 -0.88 6.90
N SER A 103 2.53 -1.92 6.33
CA SER A 103 2.33 -2.24 4.93
C SER A 103 1.01 -2.97 4.70
N LEU A 104 0.40 -2.68 3.55
CA LEU A 104 -0.74 -3.43 3.01
C LEU A 104 -0.18 -4.44 2.01
N ASP A 105 -0.69 -5.66 1.99
CA ASP A 105 -0.17 -6.72 1.12
C ASP A 105 -1.26 -7.75 0.83
N GLN A 106 -1.00 -8.64 -0.14
CA GLN A 106 -1.93 -9.68 -0.60
C GLN A 106 -3.28 -9.11 -1.05
N ILE A 107 -3.29 -7.83 -1.44
CA ILE A 107 -4.46 -7.19 -2.05
C ILE A 107 -4.61 -7.73 -3.46
N GLN A 108 -5.81 -8.17 -3.80
CA GLN A 108 -6.13 -8.70 -5.11
C GLN A 108 -7.44 -8.14 -5.62
N GLY A 109 -7.62 -8.20 -6.94
CA GLY A 109 -8.85 -7.73 -7.55
C GLY A 109 -8.82 -7.72 -9.06
N GLU A 110 -9.99 -7.50 -9.64
CA GLU A 110 -10.18 -7.45 -11.09
C GLU A 110 -9.48 -6.23 -11.70
N LEU A 111 -8.84 -6.42 -12.85
CA LEU A 111 -8.26 -5.35 -13.65
C LEU A 111 -9.03 -5.28 -14.99
N LYS A 112 -10.00 -4.39 -15.04
CA LYS A 112 -10.90 -4.21 -16.18
C LYS A 112 -10.24 -3.40 -17.27
N VAL A 113 -10.35 -3.84 -18.52
CA VAL A 113 -10.04 -3.01 -19.69
C VAL A 113 -11.32 -2.30 -20.12
N ASN A 114 -11.36 -0.99 -20.00
CA ASN A 114 -12.52 -0.17 -20.34
C ASN A 114 -12.61 0.07 -21.86
N SER A 115 -13.76 0.55 -22.32
CA SER A 115 -14.01 0.82 -23.75
C SER A 115 -13.11 1.91 -24.35
N ASP A 116 -12.58 2.82 -23.53
CA ASP A 116 -11.62 3.86 -23.92
C ASP A 116 -10.15 3.40 -23.80
N GLY A 117 -9.93 2.11 -23.52
CA GLY A 117 -8.62 1.51 -23.30
C GLY A 117 -7.94 1.91 -21.99
N SER A 118 -8.62 2.61 -21.08
CA SER A 118 -8.12 2.75 -19.70
C SER A 118 -8.27 1.42 -18.95
N LEU A 119 -7.47 1.24 -17.91
CA LEU A 119 -7.58 0.10 -17.00
C LEU A 119 -8.24 0.57 -15.70
N THR A 120 -9.19 -0.20 -15.16
CA THR A 120 -9.75 0.02 -13.83
C THR A 120 -9.46 -1.17 -12.94
N PHE A 121 -8.67 -0.95 -11.91
CA PHE A 121 -8.50 -1.89 -10.81
C PHE A 121 -9.67 -1.74 -9.83
N VAL A 122 -10.30 -2.86 -9.49
CA VAL A 122 -11.34 -2.95 -8.46
C VAL A 122 -10.86 -3.93 -7.40
N GLU A 123 -10.53 -3.40 -6.23
CA GLU A 123 -10.10 -4.21 -5.08
C GLU A 123 -11.24 -5.13 -4.61
N GLU A 124 -10.89 -6.39 -4.33
CA GLU A 124 -11.83 -7.44 -3.91
C GLU A 124 -11.56 -7.92 -2.50
N ASP A 125 -10.29 -8.20 -2.18
CA ASP A 125 -9.86 -8.78 -0.90
C ASP A 125 -8.36 -8.55 -0.66
N GLY A 126 -7.91 -8.76 0.58
CA GLY A 126 -6.51 -8.77 0.98
C GLY A 126 -6.27 -8.22 2.38
N ILE A 127 -5.00 -8.04 2.74
CA ILE A 127 -4.62 -7.29 3.95
C ILE A 127 -4.59 -5.81 3.56
N ASP A 128 -5.78 -5.25 3.42
CA ASP A 128 -6.07 -3.94 2.83
C ASP A 128 -6.17 -2.80 3.87
N PHE A 129 -5.86 -3.07 5.15
CA PHE A 129 -5.77 -2.05 6.19
C PHE A 129 -4.73 -2.36 7.27
N GLN A 130 -4.20 -1.31 7.91
CA GLN A 130 -3.38 -1.38 9.11
C GLN A 130 -3.71 -0.21 10.06
N PRO A 131 -3.90 -0.47 11.38
CA PRO A 131 -3.93 0.60 12.36
C PRO A 131 -2.52 1.13 12.59
N VAL A 132 -2.31 2.41 12.32
CA VAL A 132 -1.02 3.09 12.47
C VAL A 132 -1.16 4.22 13.47
N THR A 133 -0.15 4.43 14.31
CA THR A 133 -0.06 5.65 15.12
C THR A 133 1.25 6.34 14.84
N VAL A 134 1.14 7.62 14.51
CA VAL A 134 2.29 8.52 14.33
C VAL A 134 2.27 9.61 15.38
N GLN A 135 3.43 10.21 15.63
CA GLN A 135 3.60 11.24 16.64
C GLN A 135 4.07 12.53 15.99
N MET A 136 3.29 13.60 16.16
CA MET A 136 3.63 14.95 15.70
C MET A 136 4.74 15.58 16.56
N PRO A 137 5.42 16.62 16.06
CA PRO A 137 6.24 17.50 16.89
C PRO A 137 5.41 18.01 18.08
N GLY A 138 5.91 17.85 19.30
CA GLY A 138 5.17 18.19 20.52
C GLY A 138 4.53 17.00 21.25
N GLY A 139 4.50 15.82 20.63
CA GLY A 139 4.14 14.57 21.32
C GLY A 139 2.69 14.11 21.15
N GLU A 140 1.88 14.89 20.44
CA GLU A 140 0.53 14.48 20.04
C GLU A 140 0.58 13.23 19.16
N ARG A 141 -0.29 12.26 19.43
CA ARG A 141 -0.36 10.99 18.72
C ARG A 141 -1.59 10.99 17.84
N ILE A 142 -1.38 10.71 16.57
CA ILE A 142 -2.40 10.66 15.53
C ILE A 142 -2.56 9.20 15.10
N PRO A 143 -3.55 8.48 15.65
CA PRO A 143 -3.95 7.18 15.14
C PRO A 143 -4.69 7.34 13.81
N LEU A 144 -4.45 6.45 12.87
CA LEU A 144 -5.18 6.35 11.62
C LEU A 144 -5.35 4.89 11.23
N LEU A 145 -6.35 4.61 10.40
CA LEU A 145 -6.53 3.33 9.74
C LEU A 145 -5.99 3.45 8.31
N PHE A 146 -4.69 3.25 8.09
CA PHE A 146 -4.15 3.26 6.73
C PHE A 146 -4.78 2.12 5.94
N THR A 147 -5.44 2.44 4.83
CA THR A 147 -6.31 1.48 4.14
C THR A 147 -6.42 1.79 2.66
N VAL A 148 -6.80 0.79 1.88
CA VAL A 148 -7.30 0.93 0.50
C VAL A 148 -8.60 0.14 0.28
N LYS A 149 -9.39 -0.03 1.35
CA LYS A 149 -10.69 -0.72 1.32
C LYS A 149 -11.59 -0.25 0.19
N ASN A 150 -12.09 -1.19 -0.61
CA ASN A 150 -12.95 -0.93 -1.76
C ASN A 150 -12.33 0.05 -2.75
N LEU A 151 -11.01 -0.02 -2.96
CA LEU A 151 -10.30 0.82 -3.91
C LEU A 151 -10.82 0.57 -5.32
N VAL A 152 -11.18 1.67 -5.99
CA VAL A 152 -11.42 1.70 -7.43
C VAL A 152 -10.47 2.73 -8.02
N ALA A 153 -9.49 2.26 -8.79
CA ALA A 153 -8.45 3.11 -9.37
C ALA A 153 -8.34 2.89 -10.87
N SER A 154 -8.30 3.99 -11.62
CA SER A 154 -8.25 3.97 -13.08
C SER A 154 -6.98 4.62 -13.62
N THR A 155 -6.53 4.14 -14.78
CA THR A 155 -5.43 4.76 -15.52
C THR A 155 -5.89 5.88 -16.44
N GLN A 156 -4.94 6.52 -17.12
CA GLN A 156 -5.24 7.32 -18.30
C GLN A 156 -5.89 6.45 -19.41
N PRO A 157 -6.65 7.04 -20.36
CA PRO A 157 -7.17 6.33 -21.52
C PRO A 157 -6.08 5.77 -22.44
N ASN A 158 -6.45 4.82 -23.31
CA ASN A 158 -5.60 4.21 -24.35
C ASN A 158 -4.30 3.54 -23.83
N VAL A 159 -4.37 2.82 -22.71
CA VAL A 159 -3.27 2.01 -22.19
C VAL A 159 -3.24 0.67 -22.94
N THR A 160 -2.53 0.63 -24.06
CA THR A 160 -2.28 -0.61 -24.83
C THR A 160 -1.20 -1.48 -24.18
N SER A 161 -0.37 -0.90 -23.33
CA SER A 161 0.63 -1.61 -22.52
C SER A 161 0.88 -0.81 -21.25
N ILE A 162 1.04 -1.50 -20.13
CA ILE A 162 1.46 -0.86 -18.89
C ILE A 162 2.96 -0.59 -18.98
N THR A 163 3.34 0.66 -18.76
CA THR A 163 4.72 1.14 -18.86
C THR A 163 5.06 1.99 -17.64
N THR A 164 6.27 2.54 -17.59
CA THR A 164 6.70 3.49 -16.55
C THR A 164 6.04 4.87 -16.66
N SER A 165 5.12 5.05 -17.60
CA SER A 165 4.31 6.27 -17.77
C SER A 165 2.84 6.03 -17.39
N THR A 166 2.50 4.82 -16.96
CA THR A 166 1.15 4.47 -16.52
C THR A 166 0.97 4.88 -15.06
N ASP A 167 -0.09 5.61 -14.76
CA ASP A 167 -0.45 5.92 -13.37
C ASP A 167 -1.87 5.43 -13.10
N PHE A 168 -2.14 5.01 -11.86
CA PHE A 168 -3.50 4.77 -11.39
C PHE A 168 -3.91 5.88 -10.44
N LYS A 169 -5.14 6.37 -10.58
CA LYS A 169 -5.77 7.30 -9.63
C LYS A 169 -7.11 6.75 -9.20
N GLY A 170 -7.39 6.77 -7.91
CA GLY A 170 -8.59 6.15 -7.37
C GLY A 170 -9.03 6.71 -6.05
N GLU A 171 -10.21 6.26 -5.64
CA GLU A 171 -10.78 6.51 -4.33
C GLU A 171 -11.03 5.19 -3.60
N PHE A 172 -11.00 5.26 -2.27
CA PHE A 172 -11.26 4.13 -1.39
C PHE A 172 -12.06 4.58 -0.16
N ASN A 173 -12.61 3.61 0.56
CA ASN A 173 -13.33 3.84 1.81
C ASN A 173 -12.37 3.84 3.00
N VAL A 174 -12.60 4.79 3.91
CA VAL A 174 -11.93 4.84 5.22
C VAL A 174 -13.01 4.67 6.29
N PRO A 175 -13.26 3.43 6.75
CA PRO A 175 -14.19 3.21 7.86
C PRO A 175 -13.58 3.71 9.17
N SER A 176 -14.43 3.89 10.18
CA SER A 176 -14.00 4.28 11.52
C SER A 176 -12.87 3.38 12.02
N TYR A 177 -11.85 3.99 12.65
CA TYR A 177 -10.69 3.30 13.21
C TYR A 177 -11.09 2.23 14.24
N ARG A 178 -12.21 2.44 14.94
CA ARG A 178 -12.81 1.47 15.87
C ARG A 178 -14.13 0.96 15.32
N THR A 179 -14.32 -0.36 15.37
CA THR A 179 -15.60 -0.96 14.99
C THR A 179 -16.65 -0.77 16.09
N ALA A 180 -17.92 -1.04 15.77
CA ALA A 180 -19.06 -0.69 16.61
C ALA A 180 -19.05 -1.31 18.03
N ASN A 181 -18.31 -2.40 18.24
CA ASN A 181 -18.21 -3.08 19.55
C ASN A 181 -17.10 -2.51 20.45
N PHE A 182 -16.29 -1.55 19.97
CA PHE A 182 -15.27 -0.92 20.81
C PHE A 182 -15.94 -0.18 21.98
N LEU A 183 -15.35 -0.35 23.17
CA LEU A 183 -15.77 0.34 24.39
C LEU A 183 -14.67 1.31 24.80
N ASP A 184 -15.06 2.55 25.05
CA ASP A 184 -14.16 3.53 25.63
C ASP A 184 -13.80 3.20 27.09
N PRO A 185 -12.86 3.91 27.73
CA PRO A 185 -12.44 3.60 29.11
C PRO A 185 -13.54 3.67 30.17
N LYS A 186 -14.71 4.25 29.84
CA LYS A 186 -15.88 4.31 30.71
C LYS A 186 -16.95 3.29 30.32
N GLY A 187 -16.63 2.34 29.43
CA GLY A 187 -17.51 1.28 28.99
C GLY A 187 -18.60 1.77 28.04
N ARG A 188 -18.45 2.94 27.41
CA ARG A 188 -19.42 3.46 26.42
C ARG A 188 -19.00 3.02 25.02
N GLY A 189 -19.97 2.63 24.19
CA GLY A 189 -19.72 2.14 22.84
C GLY A 189 -20.89 2.44 21.91
N LEU A 190 -20.81 1.93 20.68
CA LEU A 190 -21.85 2.15 19.67
C LEU A 190 -22.89 1.03 19.65
N ALA A 191 -22.46 -0.21 19.41
CA ALA A 191 -23.34 -1.39 19.35
C ALA A 191 -23.44 -2.12 20.71
N SER A 192 -22.63 -1.72 21.68
CA SER A 192 -22.63 -2.24 23.05
C SER A 192 -22.13 -1.16 24.01
N GLY A 193 -22.21 -1.42 25.32
CA GLY A 193 -21.75 -0.50 26.36
C GLY A 193 -22.83 0.45 26.86
N TYR A 194 -22.42 1.34 27.76
CA TYR A 194 -23.28 2.39 28.33
C TYR A 194 -23.52 3.51 27.32
N ASP A 195 -24.68 4.14 27.39
CA ASP A 195 -25.10 5.29 26.58
C ASP A 195 -24.84 6.65 27.28
N SER A 196 -24.39 6.62 28.52
CA SER A 196 -24.29 7.77 29.41
C SER A 196 -23.04 7.70 30.30
N ALA A 197 -22.70 8.80 30.95
CA ALA A 197 -21.58 8.88 31.87
C ALA A 197 -21.98 8.36 33.26
N ILE A 198 -22.11 7.04 33.43
CA ILE A 198 -22.62 6.41 34.66
C ILE A 198 -21.86 6.75 35.96
N ALA A 199 -20.62 7.24 35.84
CA ALA A 199 -19.83 7.72 36.98
C ALA A 199 -20.25 9.12 37.49
N LEU A 200 -21.06 9.85 36.71
CA LEU A 200 -21.52 11.21 36.97
C LEU A 200 -23.07 11.28 36.83
N PRO A 201 -23.83 10.60 37.71
CA PRO A 201 -25.26 10.37 37.52
C PRO A 201 -26.14 11.62 37.58
N GLN A 202 -25.61 12.75 38.07
CA GLN A 202 -26.32 14.03 38.21
C GLN A 202 -25.71 15.13 37.32
N ALA A 203 -24.79 14.77 36.42
CA ALA A 203 -24.24 15.72 35.46
C ALA A 203 -25.25 16.02 34.35
N LYS A 204 -25.15 17.20 33.76
CA LYS A 204 -25.93 17.58 32.57
C LYS A 204 -25.40 16.82 31.36
N GLU A 205 -26.23 15.98 30.76
CA GLU A 205 -25.83 15.10 29.66
C GLU A 205 -25.49 15.85 28.38
N GLU A 206 -26.04 17.04 28.19
CA GLU A 206 -25.86 17.85 26.97
C GLU A 206 -24.38 18.23 26.76
N GLU A 207 -23.65 18.50 27.84
CA GLU A 207 -22.22 18.83 27.78
C GLU A 207 -21.36 17.60 27.45
N LEU A 208 -21.87 16.38 27.71
CA LEU A 208 -21.19 15.11 27.49
C LEU A 208 -21.70 14.36 26.25
N ALA A 209 -22.68 14.92 25.54
CA ALA A 209 -23.36 14.28 24.42
C ALA A 209 -22.38 13.79 23.34
N ARG A 210 -21.38 14.62 22.98
CA ARG A 210 -20.34 14.26 22.00
C ARG A 210 -19.50 13.05 22.42
N ALA A 211 -19.27 12.87 23.72
CA ALA A 211 -18.49 11.75 24.24
C ALA A 211 -19.34 10.49 24.51
N ASN A 212 -20.62 10.68 24.85
CA ASN A 212 -21.56 9.60 25.16
C ASN A 212 -22.09 8.91 23.90
N VAL A 213 -22.52 9.70 22.91
CA VAL A 213 -23.10 9.17 21.67
C VAL A 213 -21.99 8.89 20.67
N LYS A 214 -21.55 7.63 20.61
CA LYS A 214 -20.56 7.17 19.65
C LYS A 214 -21.13 7.22 18.23
N ARG A 215 -20.30 7.56 17.25
CA ARG A 215 -20.64 7.63 15.83
C ARG A 215 -19.66 6.79 15.02
N PHE A 216 -20.17 6.14 13.98
CA PHE A 216 -19.35 5.39 13.04
C PHE A 216 -19.10 6.27 11.80
N SER A 217 -17.88 6.79 11.68
CA SER A 217 -17.45 7.52 10.49
C SER A 217 -17.20 6.56 9.33
N LEU A 218 -17.58 6.99 8.12
CA LEU A 218 -17.21 6.35 6.86
C LEU A 218 -16.87 7.46 5.89
N THR A 219 -15.60 7.64 5.63
CA THR A 219 -15.07 8.74 4.81
C THR A 219 -14.41 8.19 3.55
N LYS A 220 -13.97 9.08 2.67
CA LYS A 220 -13.27 8.74 1.43
C LYS A 220 -11.82 9.14 1.55
N GLY A 221 -10.93 8.32 0.98
CA GLY A 221 -9.54 8.68 0.71
C GLY A 221 -9.27 8.62 -0.78
N GLN A 222 -8.18 9.27 -1.20
CA GLN A 222 -7.70 9.29 -2.58
C GLN A 222 -6.30 8.72 -2.64
N ILE A 223 -5.96 7.98 -3.70
CA ILE A 223 -4.62 7.44 -3.92
C ILE A 223 -4.18 7.62 -5.37
N SER A 224 -2.91 7.91 -5.55
CA SER A 224 -2.22 7.88 -6.84
C SER A 224 -1.07 6.86 -6.79
N LEU A 225 -1.06 5.90 -7.71
CA LEU A 225 0.03 4.94 -7.91
C LEU A 225 0.78 5.33 -9.17
N ASN A 226 2.06 5.68 -9.05
CA ASN A 226 2.91 6.04 -10.18
C ASN A 226 3.85 4.88 -10.50
N VAL A 227 3.65 4.22 -11.65
CA VAL A 227 4.45 3.06 -12.04
C VAL A 227 5.84 3.53 -12.46
N ALA A 228 6.86 3.06 -11.75
CA ALA A 228 8.24 3.40 -12.07
C ALA A 228 8.95 2.25 -12.82
N LYS A 229 8.64 0.99 -12.49
CA LYS A 229 9.31 -0.21 -12.99
C LYS A 229 8.29 -1.21 -13.49
N VAL A 230 8.61 -1.89 -14.58
CA VAL A 230 7.77 -2.90 -15.23
C VAL A 230 8.66 -4.03 -15.75
N ASP A 231 8.40 -5.25 -15.31
CA ASP A 231 8.87 -6.47 -15.96
C ASP A 231 7.73 -7.05 -16.80
N GLY A 232 7.78 -6.76 -18.12
CA GLY A 232 6.76 -7.20 -19.07
C GLY A 232 6.68 -8.72 -19.27
N ARG A 233 7.69 -9.48 -18.82
CA ARG A 233 7.69 -10.95 -18.94
C ARG A 233 6.93 -11.60 -17.79
N THR A 234 7.01 -11.03 -16.59
CA THR A 234 6.38 -11.59 -15.38
C THR A 234 5.06 -10.91 -15.02
N GLY A 235 4.75 -9.76 -15.64
CA GLY A 235 3.57 -8.96 -15.29
C GLY A 235 3.76 -8.18 -14.00
N GLU A 236 4.98 -8.09 -13.48
CA GLU A 236 5.29 -7.37 -12.26
C GLU A 236 5.49 -5.87 -12.56
N ILE A 237 4.89 -5.02 -11.72
CA ILE A 237 5.06 -3.58 -11.73
C ILE A 237 5.43 -3.09 -10.33
N ALA A 238 6.21 -2.02 -10.25
CA ALA A 238 6.54 -1.38 -8.99
C ALA A 238 6.70 0.12 -9.16
N GLY A 239 6.51 0.88 -8.10
CA GLY A 239 6.53 2.33 -8.19
C GLY A 239 6.37 3.02 -6.85
N THR A 240 5.94 4.27 -6.90
CA THR A 240 5.65 5.08 -5.70
C THR A 240 4.16 5.36 -5.61
N PHE A 241 3.67 5.54 -4.39
CA PHE A 241 2.30 5.99 -4.18
C PHE A 241 2.24 7.21 -3.28
N GLU A 242 1.19 7.99 -3.47
CA GLU A 242 0.73 9.04 -2.54
C GLU A 242 -0.75 8.80 -2.26
N SER A 243 -1.11 8.76 -0.99
CA SER A 243 -2.48 8.59 -0.51
C SER A 243 -2.83 9.70 0.46
N GLU A 244 -4.06 10.19 0.38
CA GLU A 244 -4.63 11.15 1.32
C GLU A 244 -5.91 10.58 1.93
N GLN A 245 -6.00 10.61 3.25
CA GLN A 245 -7.16 10.13 4.00
C GLN A 245 -7.28 10.82 5.36
N LEU A 246 -8.44 10.67 5.99
CA LEU A 246 -8.65 11.14 7.36
C LEU A 246 -8.11 10.14 8.40
N SER A 247 -7.69 10.68 9.54
CA SER A 247 -7.27 9.93 10.73
C SER A 247 -8.46 9.43 11.56
N ASP A 248 -8.17 8.82 12.72
CA ASP A 248 -9.16 8.52 13.75
C ASP A 248 -9.89 9.79 14.23
N ASP A 249 -11.17 9.65 14.56
CA ASP A 249 -12.05 10.67 15.14
C ASP A 249 -12.55 10.27 16.55
N ASP A 250 -12.03 9.18 17.12
CA ASP A 250 -12.44 8.54 18.38
C ASP A 250 -13.96 8.33 18.43
N MET A 251 -14.50 7.73 17.36
CA MET A 251 -15.93 7.50 17.19
C MET A 251 -16.75 8.79 17.29
N GLY A 252 -16.21 9.89 16.75
CA GLY A 252 -16.80 11.22 16.72
C GLY A 252 -16.57 12.09 17.96
N ALA A 253 -15.69 11.68 18.88
CA ALA A 253 -15.36 12.46 20.07
C ALA A 253 -14.51 13.70 19.76
N HIS A 254 -13.71 13.69 18.70
CA HIS A 254 -12.94 14.84 18.20
C HIS A 254 -12.99 14.94 16.66
N GLU A 255 -12.36 15.95 16.08
CA GLU A 255 -12.21 16.04 14.63
C GLU A 255 -11.01 15.18 14.18
N PRO A 256 -11.09 14.51 13.01
CA PRO A 256 -9.95 13.80 12.44
C PRO A 256 -8.98 14.77 11.75
N HIS A 257 -7.73 14.36 11.62
CA HIS A 257 -6.70 15.06 10.87
C HIS A 257 -6.63 14.56 9.42
N GLU A 258 -6.24 15.43 8.49
CA GLU A 258 -5.84 15.01 7.15
C GLU A 258 -4.43 14.42 7.20
N VAL A 259 -4.27 13.21 6.67
CA VAL A 259 -3.01 12.47 6.64
C VAL A 259 -2.62 12.19 5.20
N LYS A 260 -1.39 12.54 4.84
CA LYS A 260 -0.75 12.20 3.58
C LYS A 260 0.28 11.08 3.81
N ILE A 261 0.17 10.03 3.02
CA ILE A 261 0.96 8.81 3.14
C ILE A 261 1.70 8.61 1.83
N GLN A 262 3.02 8.58 1.90
CA GLN A 262 3.87 8.35 0.73
C GLN A 262 4.65 7.06 0.93
N GLY A 263 4.87 6.33 -0.16
CA GLY A 263 5.57 5.06 -0.08
C GLY A 263 5.88 4.45 -1.44
N VAL A 264 6.21 3.17 -1.39
CA VAL A 264 6.45 2.35 -2.58
C VAL A 264 5.38 1.28 -2.71
N PHE A 265 5.05 0.90 -3.92
CA PHE A 265 4.15 -0.21 -4.16
C PHE A 265 4.77 -1.23 -5.11
N TYR A 266 4.25 -2.44 -5.05
CA TYR A 266 4.51 -3.54 -5.95
C TYR A 266 3.17 -4.17 -6.33
N ALA A 267 3.00 -4.54 -7.60
CA ALA A 267 1.86 -5.32 -8.02
C ALA A 267 2.25 -6.38 -9.05
N ARG A 268 1.50 -7.48 -9.11
CA ARG A 268 1.64 -8.51 -10.16
C ARG A 268 0.33 -8.69 -10.91
N ILE A 269 0.40 -8.54 -12.22
CA ILE A 269 -0.74 -8.62 -13.13
C ILE A 269 -0.70 -9.96 -13.85
N GLU A 270 -1.83 -10.64 -13.88
CA GLU A 270 -1.98 -11.93 -14.52
C GLU A 270 -3.28 -11.98 -15.33
N PRO A 271 -3.30 -12.64 -16.50
CA PRO A 271 -4.54 -12.95 -17.20
C PRO A 271 -5.35 -13.99 -16.40
N VAL A 272 -6.68 -13.92 -16.53
CA VAL A 272 -7.65 -14.84 -15.88
C VAL A 272 -8.25 -15.82 -16.88
#